data_AF-A0A6G3XYA4-F1
#
_entry.id   AF-A0A6G3XYA4-F1
#
_cell.length_a   1.000
_cell.length_b   1.000
_cell.length_c   1.000
_cell.angle_alpha   90.00
_cell.angle_beta   90.00
_cell.angle_gamma   90.00
#
_symmetry.space_group_name_H-M   'P 1'
#
loop_
_entity.id
_entity.type
_entity.pdbx_description
1 polymer ?
#
loop_
_entity_poly.entity_id
_entity_poly.type
_entity_poly.pdbx_seq_one_letter_code
_entity_poly.pdbx_strand_id
1 'polypeptide(L)' 'MSEQTEQRAARTRHVVVVGAGMAGVQSAVALREAGFTGPVTLIGAEPHQPYDRPPLSKAVLLGKA' A
#
# COMPACT_ATOMS: atom_id res chain seq x y z
N MET A 1 11.03 12.75 32.24
CA MET A 1 10.49 11.48 31.70
C MET A 1 9.07 11.62 31.15
N SER A 2 8.34 12.71 31.44
CA SER A 2 6.95 12.91 31.01
C SER A 2 6.76 13.48 29.59
N GLU A 3 7.70 14.29 29.09
CA GLU A 3 7.60 14.95 27.76
C GLU A 3 7.67 13.97 26.57
N GLN A 4 8.39 12.85 26.71
CA GLN A 4 8.52 11.84 25.65
C GLN A 4 7.21 11.08 25.40
N THR A 5 6.34 10.99 26.40
CA THR A 5 5.04 10.32 26.31
C THR A 5 4.05 11.14 25.49
N GLU A 6 4.04 12.47 25.67
CA GLU A 6 3.15 13.38 24.93
C GLU A 6 3.57 13.52 23.46
N GLN A 7 4.89 13.54 23.18
CA GLN A 7 5.39 13.56 21.81
C GLN A 7 5.11 12.28 21.02
N ARG A 8 4.97 11.13 21.69
CA ARG A 8 4.57 9.87 21.04
C ARG A 8 3.09 9.87 20.66
N ALA A 9 2.24 10.56 21.42
CA ALA A 9 0.80 10.72 21.16
C ALA A 9 0.51 11.70 20.00
N ALA A 10 1.37 12.69 19.80
CA ALA A 10 1.24 13.69 18.73
C ALA A 10 1.71 13.19 17.34
N ARG A 11 2.40 12.04 17.25
CA ARG A 11 2.79 11.48 15.96
C ARG A 11 1.59 10.78 15.32
N THR A 12 1.07 11.36 14.24
CA THR A 12 0.12 10.68 13.36
C THR A 12 0.70 9.31 12.98
N ARG A 13 -0.07 8.24 13.23
CA ARG A 13 0.34 6.88 12.87
C ARG A 13 0.55 6.84 11.35
N HIS A 14 1.71 6.36 10.91
CA HIS A 14 2.09 6.21 9.50
C HIS A 14 2.32 4.73 9.23
N VAL A 15 1.66 4.20 8.19
CA VAL A 15 1.86 2.83 7.72
C VAL A 15 2.69 2.82 6.44
N VAL A 16 3.70 1.96 6.39
CA VAL A 16 4.50 1.70 5.18
C VAL A 16 4.27 0.25 4.76
N VAL A 17 3.86 0.04 3.51
CA VAL A 17 3.64 -1.26 2.90
C VAL A 17 4.74 -1.50 1.87
N VAL A 18 5.53 -2.56 2.05
CA VAL A 18 6.59 -2.94 1.11
C VAL A 18 6.07 -4.06 0.22
N GLY A 19 6.00 -3.77 -1.08
CA GLY A 19 5.46 -4.66 -2.11
C GLY A 19 4.19 -4.08 -2.74
N ALA A 20 4.33 -3.45 -3.91
CA ALA A 20 3.24 -2.86 -4.69
C ALA A 20 2.49 -3.87 -5.58
N GLY A 21 2.40 -5.13 -5.15
CA GLY A 21 1.55 -6.16 -5.79
C GLY A 21 0.14 -6.18 -5.20
N MET A 22 -0.68 -7.15 -5.62
CA MET A 22 -2.08 -7.25 -5.18
C MET A 22 -2.26 -7.21 -3.66
N ALA A 23 -1.47 -7.97 -2.91
CA ALA A 23 -1.56 -7.98 -1.45
C ALA A 23 -1.29 -6.59 -0.84
N GLY A 24 -0.28 -5.87 -1.32
CA GLY A 24 0.07 -4.57 -0.77
C GLY A 24 -0.92 -3.47 -1.14
N VAL A 25 -1.42 -3.48 -2.38
CA VAL A 25 -2.50 -2.57 -2.81
C VAL A 25 -3.75 -2.82 -1.99
N GLN A 26 -4.19 -4.07 -1.87
CA GLN A 26 -5.39 -4.41 -1.09
C GLN A 26 -5.22 -4.06 0.39
N SER A 27 -4.02 -4.20 0.94
CA SER A 27 -3.74 -3.76 2.31
C SER A 27 -3.91 -2.24 2.47
N ALA A 28 -3.40 -1.45 1.52
CA ALA A 28 -3.56 0.01 1.54
C ALA A 28 -5.02 0.45 1.37
N VAL A 29 -5.78 -0.23 0.51
CA VAL A 29 -7.22 -0.01 0.33
C VAL A 29 -7.99 -0.33 1.60
N ALA A 30 -7.78 -1.53 2.16
CA ALA A 30 -8.44 -1.98 3.39
C ALA A 30 -8.18 -1.04 4.57
N LEU A 31 -6.97 -0.47 4.68
CA LEU A 31 -6.67 0.56 5.68
C LEU A 31 -7.58 1.79 5.52
N ARG A 32 -7.75 2.29 4.29
CA ARG A 32 -8.62 3.43 4.03
C ARG A 32 -10.09 3.12 4.30
N GLU A 33 -10.57 1.96 3.86
CA GLU A 33 -11.93 1.50 4.10
C GLU A 33 -12.23 1.31 5.60
N ALA A 34 -11.23 0.86 6.38
CA ALA A 34 -11.33 0.72 7.83
C ALA A 34 -11.21 2.06 8.59
N GLY A 35 -11.15 3.20 7.89
CA GLY A 35 -11.09 4.53 8.51
C GLY A 35 -9.70 4.96 8.98
N PHE A 36 -8.63 4.31 8.53
CA PHE A 36 -7.28 4.80 8.81
C PHE A 36 -7.02 6.10 8.04
N THR A 37 -6.85 7.20 8.77
CA THR A 37 -6.62 8.54 8.21
C THR A 37 -5.16 8.96 8.18
N GLY A 38 -4.27 8.18 8.80
CA GLY A 38 -2.84 8.46 8.80
C GLY A 38 -2.19 8.32 7.41
N PRO A 39 -0.95 8.80 7.22
CA PRO A 39 -0.23 8.58 5.98
C PRO A 39 -0.08 7.08 5.69
N VAL A 40 -0.20 6.71 4.41
CA VAL A 40 0.07 5.35 3.92
C VAL A 40 1.03 5.46 2.75
N THR A 41 2.19 4.82 2.86
CA THR A 41 3.19 4.76 1.79
C THR A 41 3.28 3.34 1.26
N LEU A 42 3.08 3.16 -0.04
CA LEU A 42 3.26 1.88 -0.74
C LEU A 42 4.58 1.93 -1.52
N ILE A 43 5.47 0.98 -1.27
CA ILE A 43 6.77 0.89 -1.94
C ILE A 43 6.76 -0.27 -2.92
N GLY A 44 6.94 0.03 -4.20
CA GLY A 44 7.14 -0.94 -5.27
C GLY A 44 8.60 -1.02 -5.68
N ALA A 45 9.07 -2.22 -6.05
CA ALA A 45 10.40 -2.40 -6.64
C ALA A 45 10.39 -2.14 -8.16
N GLU A 46 9.21 -2.11 -8.78
CA GLU A 46 9.02 -1.94 -10.21
C GLU A 46 8.64 -0.49 -10.52
N PRO A 47 9.05 0.06 -11.68
CA PRO A 47 8.75 1.45 -12.07
C PRO A 47 7.30 1.65 -12.54
N HIS A 48 6.53 0.56 -12.63
CA HIS A 48 5.16 0.54 -13.12
C HIS A 48 4.18 0.80 -11.97
N GLN A 49 3.02 1.37 -12.29
CA GLN A 49 1.89 1.37 -11.37
C GLN A 49 1.49 -0.07 -11.02
N PRO A 50 0.90 -0.34 -9.84
CA PRO A 50 0.41 -1.67 -9.50
C PRO A 50 -0.55 -2.21 -10.56
N TYR A 51 -0.40 -3.47 -10.91
CA TYR A 51 -1.15 -4.11 -11.99
C TYR A 51 -1.46 -5.58 -11.68
N ASP A 52 -2.46 -6.14 -12.35
CA ASP A 52 -2.79 -7.55 -12.27
C ASP A 52 -1.79 -8.40 -13.07
N ARG A 53 -1.10 -9.30 -12.38
CA ARG A 53 -0.20 -10.27 -13.01
C ARG A 53 -0.91 -11.39 -13.78
N PRO A 54 -2.07 -11.94 -13.35
CA PRO A 54 -2.69 -13.08 -14.03
C PRO A 54 -3.05 -12.87 -15.51
N PRO A 55 -3.51 -11.68 -15.96
CA PRO A 55 -3.72 -11.38 -17.38
C PRO A 55 -2.45 -11.42 -18.22
N LEU A 56 -1.27 -11.15 -17.62
CA LEU A 56 0.00 -11.07 -18.34
C LEU A 56 0.42 -12.40 -18.99
N SER A 57 0.02 -13.54 -18.42
CA SER A 57 0.28 -14.87 -19.01
C SER A 57 -0.90 -15.39 -19.83
N LYS A 58 -1.96 -14.59 -19.99
CA LYS A 58 -3.22 -14.99 -20.63
C LYS A 58 -3.68 -13.95 -21.65
N ALA A 59 -4.70 -13.17 -21.32
CA ALA A 59 -5.34 -12.24 -22.26
C ALA A 59 -4.35 -11.24 -22.85
N VAL A 60 -3.44 -10.68 -22.04
CA VAL A 60 -2.44 -9.73 -22.52
C VAL A 60 -1.42 -10.42 -23.44
N LEU A 61 -0.91 -11.59 -23.05
CA LEU A 61 0.03 -12.35 -23.89
C LEU A 61 -0.57 -12.75 -25.24
N LEU A 62 -1.87 -13.05 -25.26
CA LEU A 62 -2.60 -13.45 -26.45
C LEU A 62 -3.11 -12.26 -27.29
N GLY A 63 -2.85 -11.01 -26.87
CA GLY A 63 -3.35 -9.81 -27.55
C GLY A 63 -4.87 -9.64 -27.52
N LYS A 64 -5.52 -10.17 -26.48
CA LYS A 64 -6.99 -10.18 -26.29
C LYS A 64 -7.44 -9.25 -25.15
N ALA A 65 -6.55 -8.37 -24.69
CA ALA A 65 -6.77 -7.44 -23.57
C ALA A 65 -6.80 -6.01 -24.09
#